data_AF-A0A1S3XXH6-F1
#
_entry.id   AF-A0A1S3XXH6-F1
#
_cell.length_a   1.000
_cell.length_b   1.000
_cell.length_c   1.000
_cell.angle_alpha   90.00
_cell.angle_beta   90.00
_cell.angle_gamma   90.00
#
_symmetry.space_group_name_H-M   'P 1'
#
loop_
_entity.id
_entity.type
_entity.pdbx_description
1 polymer ?
#
loop_
_entity_poly.entity_id
_entity_poly.type
_entity_poly.pdbx_seq_one_letter_code
_entity_poly.pdbx_strand_id
1 'polypeptide(L)'
;MAMRTKGGEQVVFQALNRAQELYKNKVQESVAADELASLFAECAIAEAMPPVSQPSEHNTVDKPIEVDVDGNSILAETGTKQIMLDAFSDGTNFVFLHCGGLVSAHRKEEHYSFWFCKM
;
A
#
# COMPACT_ATOMS: atom_id res chain seq x y z
N MET A 1 -51.77 10.55 40.41
CA MET A 1 -50.67 11.55 40.42
C MET A 1 -49.81 11.32 39.18
N ALA A 2 -50.13 12.02 38.08
CA ALA A 2 -49.48 11.88 36.79
C ALA A 2 -48.66 13.14 36.49
N MET A 3 -47.37 13.14 36.83
CA MET A 3 -46.43 14.21 36.44
C MET A 3 -44.97 13.71 36.51
N ARG A 4 -44.52 12.79 35.64
CA ARG A 4 -43.08 12.47 35.48
C ARG A 4 -42.70 11.92 34.09
N THR A 5 -43.08 12.55 32.97
CA THR A 5 -42.60 12.09 31.64
C THR A 5 -42.33 13.18 30.59
N LYS A 6 -42.54 14.47 30.87
CA LYS A 6 -42.54 15.52 29.81
C LYS A 6 -41.18 16.12 29.42
N GLY A 7 -40.04 15.63 29.93
CA GLY A 7 -38.72 16.24 29.66
C GLY A 7 -37.64 15.30 29.14
N GLY A 8 -37.58 14.07 29.65
CA GLY A 8 -36.49 13.13 29.32
C GLY A 8 -36.52 12.66 27.86
N GLU A 9 -37.70 12.33 27.33
CA GLU A 9 -37.83 11.82 25.96
C GLU A 9 -37.44 12.85 24.90
N GLN A 10 -37.75 14.14 25.12
CA GLN A 10 -37.43 15.18 24.15
C GLN A 10 -35.92 15.41 24.02
N VAL A 11 -35.17 15.29 25.13
CA VAL A 11 -33.70 15.38 25.13
C VAL A 11 -33.09 14.18 24.41
N VAL A 12 -33.66 12.98 24.59
CA VAL A 12 -33.21 11.77 23.90
C VAL A 12 -33.43 11.89 22.39
N PHE A 13 -34.59 12.37 21.95
CA PHE A 13 -34.87 12.59 20.53
C PHE A 13 -33.94 13.64 19.91
N GLN A 14 -33.65 14.74 20.60
CA GLN A 14 -32.70 15.74 20.12
C GLN A 14 -31.29 15.19 20.00
N ALA A 15 -30.83 14.43 21.00
CA ALA A 15 -29.51 13.78 20.97
C ALA A 15 -29.40 12.77 19.82
N LEU A 16 -30.44 11.96 19.61
CA LEU A 16 -30.50 10.99 18.52
C LEU A 16 -30.47 11.65 17.15
N ASN A 17 -31.27 12.70 16.92
CA ASN A 17 -31.28 13.43 15.65
C ASN A 17 -29.91 14.06 15.36
N ARG A 18 -29.28 14.68 16.37
CA ARG A 18 -27.93 15.24 16.23
C ARG A 18 -26.90 14.17 15.88
N ALA A 19 -26.99 12.99 16.50
CA ALA A 19 -26.10 11.87 16.17
C ALA A 19 -26.30 11.38 14.72
N GLN A 20 -27.56 11.31 14.26
CA GLN A 20 -27.86 10.94 12.87
C GLN A 20 -27.32 11.96 11.86
N GLU A 21 -27.45 13.25 12.12
CA GLU A 21 -26.89 14.30 11.24
C GLU A 21 -25.38 14.21 11.16
N LEU A 22 -24.70 14.04 12.31
CA LEU A 22 -23.25 13.86 12.34
C LEU A 22 -22.81 12.61 11.58
N TYR A 23 -23.55 11.51 11.69
CA TYR A 23 -23.27 10.29 10.93
C TYR A 23 -23.43 10.52 9.42
N LYS A 24 -24.54 11.12 8.98
CA LYS A 24 -24.79 11.42 7.56
C LYS A 24 -23.72 12.33 6.98
N ASN A 25 -23.36 13.40 7.71
CA ASN A 25 -22.32 14.34 7.27
C ASN A 25 -20.95 13.65 7.13
N LYS A 26 -20.58 12.79 8.10
CA LYS A 26 -19.33 12.01 8.01
C LYS A 26 -19.32 11.00 6.86
N VAL A 27 -20.46 10.34 6.61
CA VAL A 27 -20.59 9.42 5.46
C VAL A 27 -20.43 10.19 4.15
N GLN A 28 -21.05 11.36 4.03
CA GLN A 28 -20.93 12.19 2.83
C GLN A 28 -19.50 12.73 2.64
N GLU A 29 -18.81 13.10 3.72
CA GLU A 29 -17.39 13.49 3.70
C GLU A 29 -16.48 12.34 3.24
N SER A 30 -16.74 11.11 3.69
CA SER A 30 -16.01 9.92 3.24
C SER A 30 -16.20 9.68 1.74
N VAL A 31 -17.44 9.77 1.25
CA VAL A 31 -17.73 9.57 -0.18
C VAL A 31 -17.02 10.60 -1.05
N ALA A 32 -17.02 11.88 -0.65
CA ALA A 32 -16.31 12.92 -1.39
C ALA A 32 -14.78 12.71 -1.38
N ALA A 33 -14.22 12.23 -0.27
CA ALA A 33 -12.80 11.88 -0.18
C ALA A 33 -12.44 10.67 -1.07
N ASP A 34 -13.31 9.67 -1.14
CA ASP A 34 -13.12 8.48 -1.98
C ASP A 34 -13.20 8.84 -3.48
N GLU A 35 -14.16 9.69 -3.88
CA GLU A 35 -14.27 10.22 -5.25
C GLU A 35 -12.99 10.98 -5.65
N LEU A 36 -12.47 11.81 -4.76
CA LEU A 36 -11.23 12.56 -5.01
C LEU A 36 -10.01 11.63 -5.11
N ALA A 37 -9.93 10.61 -4.26
CA ALA A 37 -8.87 9.60 -4.32
C ALA A 37 -8.89 8.82 -5.65
N SER A 38 -10.08 8.50 -6.16
CA SER A 38 -10.24 7.87 -7.48
C SER A 38 -9.69 8.74 -8.60
N LEU A 39 -10.01 10.04 -8.59
CA LEU A 39 -9.49 10.99 -9.59
C LEU A 39 -7.97 11.09 -9.54
N PHE A 40 -7.37 11.13 -8.35
CA PHE A 40 -5.91 11.14 -8.22
C PHE A 40 -5.26 9.85 -8.71
N ALA A 41 -5.89 8.69 -8.46
CA ALA A 41 -5.41 7.41 -8.99
C ALA A 41 -5.42 7.40 -10.53
N GLU A 42 -6.48 7.92 -11.16
CA GLU A 42 -6.55 8.04 -12.62
C GLU A 42 -5.47 8.96 -13.20
N CYS A 43 -5.21 10.12 -12.58
CA CYS A 43 -4.13 11.01 -12.99
C CYS A 43 -2.74 10.36 -12.85
N ALA A 44 -2.48 9.70 -11.73
CA ALA A 44 -1.20 9.04 -11.48
C ALA A 44 -0.92 7.91 -12.51
N ILE A 45 -1.94 7.17 -12.91
CA ILE A 45 -1.82 6.15 -13.97
C ILE A 45 -1.46 6.81 -15.30
N ALA A 46 -2.15 7.89 -15.68
CA ALA A 46 -1.90 8.59 -16.94
C ALA A 46 -0.50 9.21 -17.02
N GLU A 47 0.02 9.76 -15.92
CA GLU A 47 1.38 10.32 -15.84
C GLU A 47 2.47 9.24 -15.90
N ALA A 48 2.19 8.05 -15.38
CA ALA A 48 3.13 6.93 -15.40
C ALA A 48 3.18 6.19 -16.74
N MET A 49 2.28 6.50 -17.69
CA MET A 49 2.32 5.90 -19.02
C MET A 49 3.46 6.53 -19.85
N PRO A 50 4.45 5.74 -20.29
CA PRO A 50 5.49 6.26 -21.16
C PRO A 50 4.87 6.72 -22.50
N PRO A 51 5.31 7.87 -23.05
CA PRO A 51 4.85 8.29 -24.37
C PRO A 51 5.21 7.21 -25.38
N VAL A 52 4.21 6.73 -26.11
CA VAL A 52 4.36 5.73 -27.18
C VAL A 52 5.48 6.21 -28.10
N SER A 53 6.64 5.58 -27.98
CA SER A 53 7.85 5.98 -28.69
C SER A 53 7.68 5.53 -30.14
N GLN A 54 7.69 6.48 -31.08
CA GLN A 54 7.96 6.16 -32.47
C GLN A 54 9.34 5.49 -32.58
N PRO A 55 9.56 4.57 -33.55
CA PRO A 55 10.80 3.82 -33.62
C PRO A 55 11.93 4.77 -34.04
N SER A 56 12.75 5.21 -33.08
CA SER A 56 13.95 6.01 -33.37
C SER A 56 15.14 5.07 -33.54
N GLU A 57 15.63 4.96 -34.78
CA GLU A 57 16.95 4.45 -35.10
C GLU A 57 18.01 5.34 -34.43
N HIS A 58 18.79 4.82 -33.48
CA HIS A 58 20.06 5.44 -33.12
C HIS A 58 21.09 4.40 -32.70
N ASN A 59 22.15 4.33 -33.49
CA ASN A 59 23.34 3.54 -33.26
C ASN A 59 24.23 4.16 -32.17
N THR A 60 25.03 3.28 -31.57
CA THR A 60 26.41 3.49 -31.06
C THR A 60 26.60 3.82 -29.57
N VAL A 61 27.22 2.85 -28.90
CA VAL A 61 28.03 2.88 -27.66
C VAL A 61 27.32 3.32 -26.37
N ASP A 62 26.59 2.38 -25.78
CA ASP A 62 26.99 1.82 -24.49
C ASP A 62 26.45 0.39 -24.43
N LYS A 63 27.25 -0.53 -23.89
CA LYS A 63 26.96 -1.96 -23.90
C LYS A 63 25.53 -2.20 -23.38
N PRO A 64 24.57 -2.64 -24.22
CA PRO A 64 23.28 -3.06 -23.70
C PRO A 64 23.57 -4.32 -22.91
N ILE A 65 23.26 -4.32 -21.62
CA ILE A 65 22.88 -5.58 -20.99
C ILE A 65 21.74 -6.08 -21.88
N GLU A 66 22.00 -7.15 -22.63
CA GLU A 66 20.95 -7.84 -23.37
C GLU A 66 19.84 -8.12 -22.36
N VAL A 67 18.78 -7.32 -22.43
CA VAL A 67 17.53 -7.66 -21.77
C VAL A 67 17.02 -8.82 -22.58
N ASP A 68 17.40 -10.02 -22.13
CA ASP A 68 16.88 -11.27 -22.63
C ASP A 68 15.35 -11.20 -22.52
N VAL A 69 14.72 -11.07 -23.69
CA VAL A 69 13.28 -10.84 -23.86
C VAL A 69 12.47 -12.08 -23.45
N ASP A 70 13.11 -13.22 -23.19
CA ASP A 70 12.47 -14.46 -22.77
C ASP A 70 13.05 -15.01 -21.44
N GLY A 71 12.70 -14.38 -20.32
CA GLY A 71 12.82 -15.02 -18.99
C GLY A 71 13.50 -14.22 -17.88
N ASN A 72 14.04 -13.04 -18.18
CA ASN A 72 14.78 -12.22 -17.22
C ASN A 72 13.96 -11.11 -16.53
N SER A 73 12.62 -11.22 -16.51
CA SER A 73 11.83 -10.26 -15.74
C SER A 73 12.19 -10.35 -14.26
N ILE A 74 12.48 -9.20 -13.65
CA ILE A 74 12.71 -9.07 -12.21
C ILE A 74 11.54 -9.60 -11.38
N LEU A 75 10.33 -9.57 -11.96
CA LEU A 75 9.10 -10.07 -11.36
C LEU A 75 8.84 -11.55 -11.68
N ALA A 76 9.56 -12.13 -12.65
CA ALA A 76 9.51 -13.58 -12.87
C ALA A 76 10.21 -14.29 -11.70
N GLU A 77 9.83 -15.54 -11.48
CA GLU A 77 10.39 -16.37 -10.40
C GLU A 77 11.93 -16.45 -10.46
N THR A 78 12.49 -16.55 -11.67
CA THR A 78 13.94 -16.55 -11.91
C THR A 78 14.59 -15.23 -11.47
N GLY A 79 14.02 -14.09 -11.85
CA GLY A 79 14.52 -12.78 -11.43
C GLY A 79 14.40 -12.55 -9.94
N THR A 80 13.27 -12.94 -9.34
CA THR A 80 13.04 -12.82 -7.89
C THR A 80 14.03 -13.67 -7.09
N LYS A 81 14.34 -14.90 -7.55
CA LYS A 81 15.35 -15.76 -6.94
C LYS A 81 16.75 -15.16 -7.04
N GLN A 82 17.10 -14.57 -8.19
CA GLN A 82 18.42 -13.96 -8.35
C GLN A 82 18.62 -12.79 -7.38
N ILE A 83 17.63 -11.91 -7.22
CA ILE A 83 17.67 -10.82 -6.23
C ILE A 83 17.88 -11.36 -4.81
N MET A 84 17.16 -12.44 -4.46
CA MET A 84 17.29 -13.07 -3.15
C MET A 84 18.71 -13.62 -2.92
N LEU A 85 19.30 -14.25 -3.93
CA LEU A 85 20.65 -14.80 -3.88
C LEU A 85 21.72 -13.71 -3.79
N ASP A 86 21.59 -12.64 -4.57
CA ASP A 86 22.53 -11.52 -4.57
C ASP A 86 22.50 -10.82 -3.20
N ALA A 87 21.29 -10.51 -2.71
CA ALA A 87 21.09 -9.88 -1.40
C ALA A 87 21.61 -10.74 -0.23
N PHE A 88 21.58 -12.06 -0.36
CA PHE A 88 22.18 -13.00 0.61
C PHE A 88 23.71 -13.06 0.50
N SER A 89 24.24 -13.04 -0.73
CA SER A 89 25.69 -13.11 -1.00
C SER A 89 26.44 -11.90 -0.45
N ASP A 90 25.79 -10.74 -0.40
CA ASP A 90 26.35 -9.51 0.18
C ASP A 90 26.49 -9.58 1.71
N GLY A 91 25.89 -10.58 2.38
CA GLY A 91 25.92 -10.73 3.84
C GLY A 91 25.17 -9.62 4.60
N THR A 92 24.54 -8.70 3.89
CA THR A 92 23.77 -7.58 4.45
C THR A 92 22.33 -7.94 4.77
N ASN A 93 21.86 -9.12 4.35
CA ASN A 93 20.51 -9.62 4.58
C ASN A 93 20.51 -11.06 5.09
N PHE A 94 19.44 -11.47 5.77
CA PHE A 94 19.22 -12.83 6.26
C PHE A 94 17.79 -13.29 6.02
N VAL A 95 17.58 -14.60 5.93
CA VAL A 95 16.24 -15.19 5.83
C VAL A 95 15.70 -15.48 7.23
N PHE A 96 14.52 -14.95 7.54
CA PHE A 96 13.84 -15.25 8.80
C PHE A 96 12.84 -16.40 8.63
N LEU A 97 13.15 -17.58 9.17
CA LEU A 97 12.37 -18.80 8.96
C LEU A 97 10.92 -18.72 9.47
N HIS A 98 10.62 -17.86 10.45
CA HIS A 98 9.27 -17.73 11.00
C HIS A 98 8.32 -16.93 10.11
N CYS A 99 8.81 -15.98 9.30
CA CYS A 99 7.97 -15.24 8.34
C CYS A 99 8.28 -15.59 6.88
N GLY A 100 9.36 -16.33 6.62
CA GLY A 100 9.85 -16.63 5.27
C GLY A 100 10.43 -15.41 4.53
N GLY A 101 10.50 -14.25 5.18
CA GLY A 101 10.96 -13.00 4.60
C GLY A 101 12.46 -12.83 4.63
N LEU A 102 12.97 -12.07 3.66
CA LEU A 102 14.33 -11.55 3.65
C LEU A 102 14.37 -10.25 4.46
N VAL A 103 15.27 -10.17 5.43
CA VAL A 103 15.37 -9.04 6.36
C VAL A 103 16.81 -8.54 6.35
N SER A 104 16.99 -7.22 6.35
CA SER A 104 18.32 -6.62 6.51
C SER A 104 18.96 -7.03 7.84
N ALA A 105 20.23 -7.42 7.81
CA ALA A 105 21.02 -7.77 8.97
C ALA A 105 21.02 -6.65 10.03
N HIS A 106 20.96 -5.38 9.61
CA HIS A 106 20.93 -4.24 10.53
C HIS A 106 19.64 -4.17 11.35
N ARG A 107 18.52 -4.67 10.82
CA ARG A 107 17.22 -4.69 11.51
C ARG A 107 16.87 -6.07 12.06
N LYS A 108 17.84 -6.98 12.11
CA LYS A 108 17.64 -8.34 12.62
C LYS A 108 16.99 -8.31 13.99
N GLU A 109 17.61 -7.66 14.96
CA GLU A 109 17.14 -7.63 16.35
C GLU A 109 15.74 -6.99 16.49
N GLU A 110 15.49 -5.89 15.77
CA GLU A 110 14.18 -5.23 15.71
C GLU A 110 13.10 -6.20 15.16
N HIS A 111 13.41 -6.88 14.06
CA HIS A 111 12.50 -7.84 13.42
C HIS A 111 12.23 -9.05 14.32
N TYR A 112 13.25 -9.59 15.00
CA TYR A 112 13.08 -10.65 16.00
C TYR A 112 12.16 -10.17 17.14
N SER A 113 12.40 -8.98 17.68
CA SER A 113 11.65 -8.43 18.80
C SER A 113 10.17 -8.23 18.46
N PHE A 114 9.89 -7.66 17.28
CA PHE A 114 8.50 -7.41 16.85
C PHE A 114 7.75 -8.69 16.52
N TRP A 115 8.39 -9.66 15.85
CA TRP A 115 7.73 -10.86 15.36
C TRP A 115 7.57 -11.94 16.44
N PHE A 116 8.51 -12.05 17.39
CA PHE A 116 8.37 -12.98 18.52
C PHE A 116 7.48 -12.46 19.64
N CYS A 117 7.35 -11.14 19.85
CA CYS A 117 6.40 -10.58 20.82
C CYS A 117 4.92 -10.64 20.36
N LYS A 118 4.66 -11.09 19.13
CA LYS A 118 3.30 -11.23 18.58
C LYS A 118 2.77 -12.67 18.57
N MET A 119 3.57 -13.64 19.02
CA MET A 119 3.13 -15.00 19.35
C MET A 119 2.96 -15.15 20.86
#